data_AF-A0A520GXQ8-F1
#
_entry.id   AF-A0A520GXQ8-F1
#
_cell.length_a   1.000
_cell.length_b   1.000
_cell.length_c   1.000
_cell.angle_alpha   90.00
_cell.angle_beta   90.00
_cell.angle_gamma   90.00
#
_symmetry.space_group_name_H-M   'P 1'
#
loop_
_entity.id
_entity.type
_entity.pdbx_description
1 polymer ?
#
loop_
_entity_poly.entity_id
_entity_poly.type
_entity_poly.pdbx_seq_one_letter_code
_entity_poly.pdbx_strand_id
1 'polypeptide(L)'
;MSTAVVIDGAFFLRRFHHSFPDLDRHDAVAVAAGVVGIAAYHAAAGQGWAPTAAARVAVQLRQESTELYRIFFYDCPPIAKRVHLPVSGRALHLGGTAEAKMRTDLHHILHTARKVALRQGRLNEQFSTWRAKPDAVKRWVAQPQDFAPADEDFELDIVQKGVD
;
A
#
# COMPACT_ATOMS: atom_id res chain seq x y z
N MET A 1 3.59 -27.58 -11.68
CA MET A 1 2.56 -27.54 -10.61
C MET A 1 2.03 -26.13 -10.54
N SER A 2 0.71 -25.95 -10.70
CA SER A 2 0.09 -24.64 -10.61
C SER A 2 0.33 -23.98 -9.25
N THR A 3 0.86 -22.76 -9.26
CA THR A 3 1.26 -21.95 -8.10
C THR A 3 0.31 -20.77 -7.97
N ALA A 4 -0.17 -20.53 -6.76
CA ALA A 4 -0.80 -19.27 -6.38
C ALA A 4 0.15 -18.44 -5.53
N VAL A 5 0.19 -17.13 -5.75
CA VAL A 5 1.05 -16.20 -5.01
C VAL A 5 0.19 -15.30 -4.15
N VAL A 6 0.56 -15.15 -2.88
CA VAL A 6 -0.05 -14.19 -1.96
C VAL A 6 0.90 -13.01 -1.79
N ILE A 7 0.38 -11.79 -1.92
CA ILE A 7 1.14 -10.55 -1.75
C ILE A 7 0.47 -9.73 -0.65
N ASP A 8 1.22 -9.45 0.42
CA ASP A 8 0.90 -8.39 1.38
C ASP A 8 1.12 -7.03 0.71
N GLY A 9 0.04 -6.36 0.36
CA GLY A 9 0.05 -5.12 -0.41
C GLY A 9 0.68 -3.96 0.35
N ALA A 10 0.44 -3.82 1.64
CA ALA A 10 1.04 -2.75 2.44
C ALA A 10 2.56 -2.93 2.55
N PHE A 11 3.01 -4.16 2.78
CA PHE A 11 4.43 -4.49 2.78
C PHE A 11 5.07 -4.30 1.41
N PHE A 12 4.41 -4.78 0.35
CA PHE A 12 4.85 -4.65 -1.03
C PHE A 12 5.05 -3.19 -1.41
N LEU A 13 4.06 -2.32 -1.14
CA LEU A 13 4.13 -0.89 -1.45
C LEU A 13 5.24 -0.17 -0.67
N ARG A 14 5.48 -0.52 0.60
CA ARG A 14 6.59 0.02 1.38
C ARG A 14 7.96 -0.38 0.83
N ARG A 15 8.06 -1.53 0.17
CA ARG A 15 9.33 -2.08 -0.37
C ARG A 15 9.41 -2.04 -1.89
N PHE A 16 8.48 -1.34 -2.54
CA PHE A 16 8.36 -1.33 -3.99
C PHE A 16 9.67 -0.89 -4.65
N HIS A 17 10.22 0.25 -4.24
CA HIS A 17 11.47 0.79 -4.79
C HIS A 17 12.69 -0.14 -4.59
N HIS A 18 12.74 -0.89 -3.48
CA HIS A 18 13.81 -1.88 -3.29
C HIS A 18 13.71 -3.02 -4.32
N SER A 19 12.49 -3.35 -4.70
CA SER A 19 12.17 -4.41 -5.64
C SER A 19 12.23 -4.00 -7.10
N PHE A 20 11.89 -2.74 -7.37
CA PHE A 20 11.74 -2.15 -8.69
C PHE A 20 12.34 -0.74 -8.65
N PRO A 21 13.67 -0.61 -8.58
CA PRO A 21 14.34 0.69 -8.42
C PRO A 21 14.09 1.64 -9.59
N ASP A 22 13.82 1.10 -10.78
CA ASP A 22 13.60 1.87 -12.00
C ASP A 22 12.12 2.19 -12.27
N LEU A 23 11.20 1.77 -11.39
CA LEU A 23 9.77 2.03 -11.51
C LEU A 23 9.30 3.06 -10.49
N ASP A 24 8.39 3.94 -10.90
CA ASP A 24 7.79 4.92 -10.01
C ASP A 24 6.74 4.26 -9.09
N ARG A 25 6.97 4.38 -7.78
CA ARG A 25 6.03 3.91 -6.74
C ARG A 25 4.72 4.71 -6.68
N HIS A 26 4.68 5.88 -7.32
CA HIS A 26 3.51 6.76 -7.38
C HIS A 26 2.70 6.56 -8.66
N ASP A 27 3.20 5.77 -9.62
CA ASP A 27 2.46 5.35 -10.81
C ASP A 27 1.74 4.02 -10.56
N ALA A 28 0.41 4.07 -10.49
CA ALA A 28 -0.42 2.89 -10.27
C ALA A 28 -0.23 1.81 -11.34
N VAL A 29 0.07 2.17 -12.59
CA VAL A 29 0.33 1.23 -13.69
C VAL A 29 1.65 0.50 -13.47
N ALA A 30 2.72 1.24 -13.14
CA ALA A 30 4.03 0.67 -12.83
C ALA A 30 3.95 -0.26 -11.60
N VAL A 31 3.22 0.14 -10.57
CA VAL A 31 3.01 -0.67 -9.36
C VAL A 31 2.22 -1.95 -9.68
N ALA A 32 1.15 -1.86 -10.47
CA ALA A 32 0.38 -3.02 -10.90
C ALA A 32 1.23 -4.00 -11.75
N ALA A 33 2.07 -3.47 -12.64
CA ALA A 33 3.03 -4.29 -13.39
C ALA A 33 4.01 -5.00 -12.45
N GLY A 34 4.49 -4.33 -11.39
CA GLY A 34 5.32 -4.94 -10.36
C GLY A 34 4.63 -6.07 -9.59
N VAL A 35 3.32 -5.95 -9.30
CA VAL A 35 2.52 -7.01 -8.65
C VAL A 35 2.51 -8.28 -9.51
N VAL A 36 2.28 -8.14 -10.82
CA VAL A 36 2.28 -9.28 -11.75
C VAL A 36 3.71 -9.82 -11.94
N GLY A 37 4.68 -8.93 -12.10
CA GLY A 37 6.08 -9.27 -12.33
C GLY A 37 6.71 -10.05 -11.17
N ILE A 38 6.46 -9.65 -9.91
CA ILE A 38 7.00 -10.37 -8.75
C ILE A 38 6.33 -11.75 -8.58
N ALA A 39 5.04 -11.85 -8.87
CA ALA A 39 4.34 -13.13 -8.81
C ALA A 39 4.84 -14.11 -9.88
N ALA A 40 5.03 -13.62 -11.11
CA ALA A 40 5.60 -14.41 -12.19
C ALA A 40 7.05 -14.83 -11.91
N TYR A 41 7.87 -13.92 -11.36
CA TYR A 41 9.23 -14.21 -10.90
C TYR A 41 9.25 -15.38 -9.90
N HIS A 42 8.42 -15.33 -8.86
CA HIS A 42 8.39 -16.39 -7.83
C HIS A 42 7.79 -17.69 -8.34
N ALA A 43 6.77 -17.64 -9.19
CA ALA A 43 6.20 -18.83 -9.81
C ALA A 43 7.25 -19.56 -10.66
N ALA A 44 8.08 -18.82 -11.41
CA ALA A 44 9.12 -19.40 -12.23
C ALA A 44 10.35 -19.84 -11.41
N ALA A 45 10.73 -19.08 -10.37
CA ALA A 45 11.78 -19.47 -9.44
C ALA A 45 11.48 -20.79 -8.70
N GLY A 46 10.20 -21.00 -8.35
CA GLY A 46 9.73 -22.26 -7.75
C GLY A 46 9.92 -23.49 -8.65
N GLN A 47 10.23 -23.30 -9.94
CA GLN A 47 10.51 -24.39 -10.90
C GLN A 47 12.01 -24.60 -11.14
N GLY A 48 12.88 -23.99 -10.32
CA GLY A 48 14.33 -24.08 -10.48
C GLY A 48 14.89 -23.17 -11.56
N TRP A 49 14.07 -22.29 -12.16
CA TRP A 49 14.60 -21.19 -12.96
C TRP A 49 15.24 -20.16 -12.04
N ALA A 50 16.37 -19.57 -12.45
CA ALA A 50 17.00 -18.46 -11.75
C ALA A 50 16.76 -17.16 -12.55
N PRO A 51 15.55 -16.57 -12.48
CA PRO A 51 15.28 -15.31 -13.16
C PRO A 51 16.25 -14.23 -12.68
N THR A 52 16.76 -13.42 -13.62
CA THR A 52 17.54 -12.24 -13.28
C THR A 52 16.65 -11.16 -12.67
N ALA A 53 17.22 -10.21 -11.92
CA ALA A 53 16.45 -9.07 -11.40
C ALA A 53 15.75 -8.28 -12.52
N ALA A 54 16.34 -8.20 -13.71
CA ALA A 54 15.74 -7.60 -14.90
C ALA A 54 14.45 -8.32 -15.35
N ALA A 55 14.32 -9.63 -15.08
CA ALA A 55 13.11 -10.39 -15.39
C ALA A 55 11.89 -9.93 -14.57
N ARG A 56 12.08 -9.24 -13.44
CA ARG A 56 10.97 -8.71 -12.62
C ARG A 56 10.19 -7.60 -13.34
N VAL A 57 10.89 -6.84 -14.19
CA VAL A 57 10.32 -5.74 -15.01
C VAL A 57 9.99 -6.24 -16.42
N ALA A 58 10.80 -7.18 -16.93
CA ALA A 58 10.68 -7.74 -18.26
C ALA A 58 9.69 -8.91 -18.38
N VAL A 59 8.83 -9.16 -17.39
CA VAL A 59 7.59 -9.92 -17.63
C VAL A 59 6.66 -9.04 -18.47
N GLN A 60 7.09 -8.74 -19.70
CA GLN A 60 6.18 -8.82 -20.83
C GLN A 60 5.32 -10.05 -20.58
N LEU A 61 4.02 -9.87 -20.71
CA LEU A 61 2.95 -10.88 -20.70
C LEU A 61 3.18 -11.94 -21.80
N ARG A 62 4.42 -12.37 -22.02
CA ARG A 62 4.87 -13.28 -23.06
C ARG A 62 4.66 -14.68 -22.51
N GLN A 63 3.59 -15.23 -23.06
CA GLN A 63 3.07 -16.56 -22.89
C GLN A 63 2.49 -16.82 -21.51
N GLU A 64 1.17 -16.98 -21.52
CA GLU A 64 0.36 -17.39 -20.40
C GLU A 64 0.91 -18.70 -19.82
N SER A 65 1.77 -18.60 -18.81
CA SER A 65 2.17 -19.79 -18.09
C SER A 65 0.94 -20.34 -17.35
N THR A 66 0.58 -21.59 -17.64
CA THR A 66 -0.40 -22.37 -16.86
C THR A 66 0.04 -22.53 -15.40
N GLU A 67 1.33 -22.29 -15.12
CA GLU A 67 1.91 -22.47 -13.80
C GLU A 67 1.57 -21.34 -12.84
N LEU A 68 1.38 -20.10 -13.29
CA LEU A 68 0.83 -19.04 -12.43
C LEU A 68 -0.70 -19.14 -12.46
N TYR A 69 -1.30 -19.70 -11.41
CA TYR A 69 -2.74 -19.88 -11.31
C TYR A 69 -3.46 -18.58 -10.91
N ARG A 70 -3.06 -18.00 -9.77
CA ARG A 70 -3.74 -16.84 -9.17
C ARG A 70 -2.76 -15.99 -8.36
N ILE A 71 -2.99 -14.69 -8.33
CA ILE A 71 -2.34 -13.72 -7.45
C ILE A 71 -3.40 -13.22 -6.49
N PHE A 72 -3.18 -13.39 -5.18
CA PHE A 72 -4.02 -12.80 -4.14
C PHE A 72 -3.29 -11.57 -3.58
N PHE A 73 -3.79 -10.38 -3.92
CA PHE A 73 -3.25 -9.12 -3.42
C PHE A 73 -4.09 -8.66 -2.22
N TYR A 74 -3.48 -8.64 -1.05
CA TYR A 74 -4.13 -8.23 0.19
C TYR A 74 -3.85 -6.77 0.46
N ASP A 75 -4.88 -5.94 0.43
CA ASP A 75 -4.73 -4.52 0.76
C ASP A 75 -6.02 -3.97 1.37
N CYS A 76 -5.99 -2.72 1.83
CA CYS A 76 -7.16 -2.05 2.34
C CYS A 76 -7.44 -0.76 1.53
N PRO A 77 -8.71 -0.47 1.19
CA PRO A 77 -9.06 0.80 0.55
C PRO A 77 -8.59 2.00 1.39
N PRO A 78 -8.13 3.09 0.75
CA PRO A 78 -7.79 4.31 1.46
C PRO A 78 -9.05 4.95 2.10
N ILE A 79 -8.85 5.69 3.19
CA ILE A 79 -9.95 6.43 3.83
C ILE A 79 -10.38 7.59 2.94
N ALA A 80 -11.65 7.61 2.54
CA ALA A 80 -12.21 8.66 1.69
C ALA A 80 -12.86 9.83 2.47
N LYS A 81 -12.86 9.77 3.80
CA LYS A 81 -13.56 10.75 4.65
C LYS A 81 -12.87 12.11 4.71
N ARG A 82 -13.64 13.12 5.10
CA ARG A 82 -13.11 14.42 5.55
C ARG A 82 -13.03 14.40 7.07
N VAL A 83 -11.91 14.86 7.61
CA VAL A 83 -11.67 15.02 9.05
C VAL A 83 -11.27 16.46 9.33
N HIS A 84 -11.40 16.92 10.57
CA HIS A 84 -10.89 18.23 10.97
C HIS A 84 -9.56 18.05 11.70
N LEU A 85 -8.59 18.91 11.40
CA LEU A 85 -7.30 18.91 12.09
C LEU A 85 -7.47 19.32 13.56
N PRO A 86 -6.66 18.78 14.50
CA PRO A 86 -6.91 18.93 15.94
C PRO A 86 -6.79 20.35 16.48
N VAL A 87 -5.87 21.14 15.92
CA VAL A 87 -5.52 22.46 16.45
C VAL A 87 -6.19 23.54 15.61
N SER A 88 -5.99 23.53 14.29
CA SER A 88 -6.56 24.58 13.42
C SER A 88 -8.05 24.39 13.13
N GLY A 89 -8.60 23.19 13.35
CA GLY A 89 -9.96 22.85 12.95
C GLY A 89 -10.18 22.82 11.43
N ARG A 90 -9.14 22.99 10.61
CA ARG A 90 -9.25 22.99 9.15
C ARG A 90 -9.68 21.61 8.64
N ALA A 91 -10.58 21.59 7.66
CA ALA A 91 -11.00 20.36 7.02
C ALA A 91 -9.88 19.77 6.15
N LEU A 92 -9.51 18.52 6.43
CA LEU A 92 -8.60 17.68 5.65
C LEU A 92 -9.41 16.62 4.89
N HIS A 93 -9.29 16.60 3.56
CA HIS A 93 -9.92 15.61 2.70
C HIS A 93 -8.96 14.44 2.43
N LEU A 94 -9.14 13.32 3.14
CA LEU A 94 -8.21 12.18 3.07
C LEU A 94 -8.25 11.47 1.71
N GLY A 95 -9.45 11.31 1.13
CA GLY A 95 -9.62 10.75 -0.22
C GLY A 95 -9.01 11.64 -1.32
N GLY A 96 -8.74 12.91 -1.03
CA GLY A 96 -8.13 13.84 -1.98
C GLY A 96 -6.61 13.77 -2.05
N THR A 97 -5.97 13.07 -1.10
CA THR A 97 -4.51 12.95 -1.04
C THR A 97 -3.96 12.19 -2.23
N ALA A 98 -2.72 12.51 -2.63
CA ALA A 98 -2.05 11.81 -3.72
C ALA A 98 -1.91 10.30 -3.45
N GLU A 99 -1.65 9.92 -2.19
CA GLU A 99 -1.57 8.52 -1.79
C GLU A 99 -2.93 7.80 -1.92
N ALA A 100 -4.02 8.42 -1.45
CA ALA A 100 -5.36 7.83 -1.59
C ALA A 100 -5.74 7.63 -3.06
N LYS A 101 -5.52 8.65 -3.90
CA LYS A 101 -5.79 8.57 -5.35
C LYS A 101 -4.98 7.46 -6.02
N MET A 102 -3.66 7.44 -5.81
CA MET A 102 -2.79 6.41 -6.38
C MET A 102 -3.22 5.02 -5.95
N ARG A 103 -3.55 4.81 -4.67
CA ARG A 103 -3.98 3.51 -4.15
C ARG A 103 -5.34 3.09 -4.72
N THR A 104 -6.28 4.03 -4.88
CA THR A 104 -7.57 3.79 -5.54
C THR A 104 -7.37 3.40 -7.01
N ASP A 105 -6.50 4.11 -7.74
CA ASP A 105 -6.18 3.81 -9.14
C ASP A 105 -5.53 2.43 -9.28
N LEU A 106 -4.60 2.09 -8.38
CA LEU A 106 -3.99 0.77 -8.30
C LEU A 106 -5.05 -0.32 -8.10
N HIS A 107 -5.98 -0.12 -7.17
CA HIS A 107 -7.06 -1.09 -6.93
C HIS A 107 -7.94 -1.28 -8.16
N HIS A 108 -8.27 -0.21 -8.88
CA HIS A 108 -9.01 -0.31 -10.16
C HIS A 108 -8.24 -1.13 -11.19
N ILE A 109 -6.95 -0.86 -11.38
CA ILE A 109 -6.11 -1.60 -12.33
C ILE A 109 -6.06 -3.08 -11.94
N LEU A 110 -5.76 -3.38 -10.67
CA LEU A 110 -5.65 -4.76 -10.17
C LEU A 110 -6.97 -5.53 -10.27
N HIS A 111 -8.13 -4.87 -10.14
CA HIS A 111 -9.45 -5.51 -10.28
C HIS A 111 -9.72 -5.99 -11.71
N THR A 112 -9.10 -5.35 -12.71
CA THR A 112 -9.22 -5.74 -14.13
C THR A 112 -8.03 -6.60 -14.60
N ALA A 113 -6.98 -6.70 -13.78
CA ALA A 113 -5.79 -7.45 -14.12
C ALA A 113 -6.06 -8.97 -14.13
N ARG A 114 -5.62 -9.63 -15.21
CA ARG A 114 -5.74 -11.09 -15.37
C ARG A 114 -5.06 -11.82 -14.21
N LYS A 115 -5.70 -12.89 -13.71
CA LYS A 115 -5.22 -13.74 -12.60
C LYS A 115 -5.05 -13.03 -11.26
N VAL A 116 -5.39 -11.75 -11.12
CA VAL A 116 -5.37 -11.04 -9.84
C VAL A 116 -6.72 -11.13 -9.15
N ALA A 117 -6.71 -11.46 -7.86
CA ALA A 117 -7.80 -11.27 -6.92
C ALA A 117 -7.35 -10.22 -5.90
N LEU A 118 -8.02 -9.07 -5.88
CA LEU A 118 -7.85 -8.10 -4.82
C LEU A 118 -8.71 -8.51 -3.62
N ARG A 119 -8.09 -8.76 -2.47
CA ARG A 119 -8.77 -9.01 -1.20
C ARG A 119 -8.69 -7.77 -0.34
N GLN A 120 -9.82 -7.09 -0.21
CA GLN A 120 -9.91 -5.82 0.51
C GLN A 120 -10.25 -6.07 1.97
N GLY A 121 -9.32 -5.68 2.86
CA GLY A 121 -9.62 -5.56 4.29
C GLY A 121 -10.57 -4.41 4.58
N ARG A 122 -11.02 -4.29 5.84
CA ARG A 122 -11.85 -3.18 6.30
C ARG A 122 -11.12 -2.34 7.35
N LEU A 123 -11.12 -1.02 7.17
CA LEU A 123 -10.62 -0.10 8.19
C LEU A 123 -11.66 0.05 9.30
N ASN A 124 -11.18 0.23 10.53
CA ASN A 124 -12.06 0.62 11.63
C ASN A 124 -12.32 2.13 11.56
N GLU A 125 -13.29 2.53 10.75
CA GLU A 125 -13.55 3.96 10.54
C GLU A 125 -14.32 4.64 11.69
N GLN A 126 -14.63 3.90 12.76
CA GLN A 126 -15.38 4.41 13.92
C GLN A 126 -14.50 5.13 14.94
N PHE A 127 -13.16 5.00 14.85
CA PHE A 127 -12.23 5.46 15.89
C PHE A 127 -11.07 6.29 15.33
N SER A 128 -11.33 7.17 14.35
CA SER A 128 -10.30 8.13 13.91
C SER A 128 -10.13 9.24 14.95
N THR A 129 -9.59 8.88 16.11
CA THR A 129 -9.05 9.83 17.08
C THR A 129 -7.70 10.28 16.59
N TRP A 130 -7.42 11.56 16.71
CA TRP A 130 -6.06 12.05 16.54
C TRP A 130 -5.23 11.60 17.73
N ARG A 131 -4.01 11.14 17.48
CA ARG A 131 -3.03 10.85 18.53
C ARG A 131 -1.81 11.75 18.38
N ALA A 132 -1.23 12.16 19.49
CA ALA A 132 0.02 12.90 19.48
C ALA A 132 1.17 11.98 19.03
N LYS A 133 2.03 12.49 18.16
CA LYS A 133 3.24 11.79 17.73
C LYS A 133 4.23 11.69 18.88
N PRO A 134 5.09 10.65 18.92
CA PRO A 134 6.08 10.49 19.99
C PRO A 134 6.98 11.72 20.18
N ASP A 135 7.37 12.40 19.09
CA ASP A 135 8.23 13.57 19.19
C ASP A 135 7.51 14.80 19.76
N ALA A 136 6.21 14.95 19.49
CA ALA A 136 5.39 15.98 20.12
C ALA A 136 5.29 15.75 21.63
N VAL A 137 5.09 14.50 22.05
CA VAL A 137 5.05 14.12 23.46
C VAL A 137 6.40 14.41 24.14
N LYS A 138 7.53 14.10 23.49
CA LYS A 138 8.86 14.43 24.03
C LYS A 138 9.04 15.94 24.24
N ARG A 139 8.64 16.76 23.25
CA ARG A 139 8.70 18.23 23.37
C ARG A 139 7.84 18.73 24.53
N TRP A 140 6.62 18.21 24.64
CA TRP A 140 5.70 18.56 25.72
C TRP A 140 6.27 18.22 27.10
N VAL A 141 6.82 17.00 27.28
CA VAL A 141 7.40 16.58 28.56
C VAL A 141 8.65 17.38 28.92
N ALA A 142 9.48 17.74 27.94
CA ALA A 142 10.71 18.49 28.17
C ALA A 142 10.46 19.95 28.58
N GLN A 143 9.47 20.61 27.98
CA GLN A 143 9.16 22.03 28.19
C GLN A 143 7.64 22.26 28.24
N PRO A 144 6.95 21.82 29.30
CA PRO A 144 5.49 21.83 29.34
C PRO A 144 4.86 23.22 29.32
N GLN A 145 5.57 24.23 29.83
CA GLN A 145 5.09 25.61 29.88
C GLN A 145 5.19 26.33 28.52
N ASP A 146 6.10 25.90 27.65
CA ASP A 146 6.36 26.51 26.34
C ASP A 146 5.78 25.69 25.17
N PHE A 147 5.16 24.54 25.48
CA PHE A 147 4.62 23.65 24.47
C PHE A 147 3.31 24.20 23.89
N ALA A 148 3.39 24.69 22.65
CA ALA A 148 2.22 24.96 21.82
C ALA A 148 2.04 23.82 20.80
N PRO A 149 0.93 23.06 20.83
CA PRO A 149 0.66 22.03 19.85
C PRO A 149 0.35 22.66 18.48
N ALA A 150 0.81 22.01 17.42
CA ALA A 150 0.42 22.32 16.05
C ALA A 150 -0.22 21.09 15.39
N ASP A 151 -0.89 21.24 14.24
CA ASP A 151 -1.56 20.11 13.57
C ASP A 151 -0.55 19.00 13.20
N GLU A 152 0.70 19.36 12.90
CA GLU A 152 1.77 18.44 12.53
C GLU A 152 2.21 17.53 13.69
N ASP A 153 1.87 17.88 14.92
CA ASP A 153 2.13 17.08 16.12
C ASP A 153 1.21 15.87 16.25
N PHE A 154 0.17 15.80 15.43
CA PHE A 154 -0.82 14.73 15.47
C PHE A 154 -0.78 13.87 14.22
N GLU A 155 -1.22 12.62 14.39
CA GLU A 155 -1.50 11.70 13.31
C GLU A 155 -2.82 10.98 13.56
N LEU A 156 -3.44 10.47 12.49
CA LEU A 156 -4.67 9.71 12.62
C LEU A 156 -4.36 8.35 13.24
N ASP A 157 -5.06 8.02 14.32
CA ASP A 157 -4.97 6.70 14.94
C ASP A 157 -5.87 5.71 14.19
N ILE A 158 -5.35 5.20 13.08
CA ILE A 158 -6.09 4.28 12.21
C ILE A 158 -5.74 2.85 12.62
N VAL A 159 -6.72 2.17 13.22
CA VAL A 159 -6.61 0.73 13.51
C VAL A 159 -7.28 -0.06 12.39
N GLN A 160 -6.55 -1.00 11.79
CA GLN A 160 -7.14 -1.96 10.87
C GLN A 160 -7.87 -3.06 11.66
N LYS A 161 -9.19 -3.22 11.45
CA LYS A 161 -9.98 -4.28 12.07
C LYS A 161 -9.84 -5.56 11.24
N GLY A 162 -8.79 -6.32 11.53
CA GLY A 162 -8.58 -7.65 10.96
C GLY A 162 -8.33 -7.70 9.45
N VAL A 163 -8.12 -8.92 8.97
CA VAL A 163 -8.05 -9.28 7.56
C VAL A 163 -9.12 -10.34 7.41
N ASP A 164 -10.21 -10.05 6.69
CA ASP A 164 -11.21 -11.09 6.34
C ASP A 164 -10.49 -12.22 5.63
#